data_AF-A0A522QYR2-F1
#
_entry.id   AF-A0A522QYR2-F1
#
_cell.length_a   1.000
_cell.length_b   1.000
_cell.length_c   1.000
_cell.angle_alpha   90.00
_cell.angle_beta   90.00
_cell.angle_gamma   90.00
#
_symmetry.space_group_name_H-M   'P 1'
#
loop_
_entity.id
_entity.type
_entity.pdbx_description
1 polymer ?
#
loop_
_entity_poly.entity_id
_entity_poly.type
_entity_poly.pdbx_seq_one_letter_code
_entity_poly.pdbx_strand_id
1 'polypeptide(L)'
;MDGIPAYYVKPHKPLQGKPWIWRACFPDWHITMDSLLLEKGFHVVFIKTNNEYGAPKAMMVWNKIYDYLTAKLSFASKVALEGVSRGGLYVYGWAKRNPDKVSCIYAEAPVCDFKSWPGGKEKSKGDAKDWNQLLQVYGFTEPQAMEYKDNPIDGLKGLAAFKVPVLHVINLQDKIVPPDENTFVLVNRYTHLGGPAYVYPMTEGKQELDGHHFEIAHSDWWADFIYHGSYPVKNPLPYHDYYNTRHGIPGFYKKVKEHQPVTVAFLGGSITYNPGWRNRICQYFRERFPETKFHFISAGIPSLGSLPHVFRLQRDVLDSGKIDLMFVEAAVNDEVNGTDSITQIRDLDGIVRHAKKSNPDMDIILMSFAGPDKMKDYENNIVPVAVHNHELIAQHYDLASINLAKEVYEKIKAGEFSWEHDFKSMHPAPYGEELYFQSIKSLLTACFKEADSSGSMAYPKYKLPGKMDPYSFDKGAYYSIRHAQLGNGWKQVQDWHPSDGVHTRDGFVNIPVIESSIPGSELKLTFHGTAIGIAVLAGPDAGMINYSIDGKPFKTMNLFTDWSNDLYLPWYELFSGTLKDKKHTLLLKIAKEKDSRSKGHTCRIVYFLVNK
;
A
#
# COMPACT_ATOMS: atom_id res chain seq x y z
N MET A 1 29.09 -2.74 -8.28
CA MET A 1 28.29 -1.91 -7.33
C MET A 1 28.39 -2.57 -5.97
N ASP A 2 28.79 -1.85 -4.92
CA ASP A 2 29.02 -2.43 -3.58
C ASP A 2 29.95 -3.66 -3.56
N GLY A 3 31.02 -3.64 -4.37
CA GLY A 3 31.94 -4.77 -4.51
C GLY A 3 31.44 -5.94 -5.36
N ILE A 4 30.17 -5.92 -5.80
CA ILE A 4 29.60 -6.96 -6.68
C ILE A 4 29.91 -6.61 -8.14
N PRO A 5 30.59 -7.50 -8.90
CA PRO A 5 30.83 -7.32 -10.33
C PRO A 5 29.52 -7.28 -11.12
N ALA A 6 29.39 -6.28 -11.98
CA ALA A 6 28.30 -6.15 -12.94
C ALA A 6 28.88 -5.60 -14.25
N TYR A 7 28.37 -6.06 -15.37
CA TYR A 7 28.76 -5.55 -16.69
C TYR A 7 27.56 -5.57 -17.64
N TYR A 8 27.70 -4.85 -18.73
CA TYR A 8 26.75 -4.93 -19.84
C TYR A 8 27.51 -4.93 -21.16
N VAL A 9 26.97 -5.63 -22.15
CA VAL A 9 27.47 -5.67 -23.51
C VAL A 9 26.65 -4.70 -24.35
N LYS A 10 27.36 -3.86 -25.12
CA LYS A 10 26.75 -2.89 -26.02
C LYS A 10 26.51 -3.52 -27.39
N PRO A 11 25.34 -3.32 -28.00
CA PRO A 11 25.15 -3.68 -29.40
C PRO A 11 25.96 -2.75 -30.31
N HIS A 12 26.33 -3.24 -31.50
CA HIS A 12 27.00 -2.40 -32.51
C HIS A 12 26.15 -1.21 -32.95
N LYS A 13 24.84 -1.43 -33.09
CA LYS A 13 23.84 -0.41 -33.42
C LYS A 13 22.68 -0.43 -32.42
N PRO A 14 22.75 0.36 -31.34
CA PRO A 14 21.69 0.40 -30.32
C PRO A 14 20.33 0.83 -30.89
N LEU A 15 19.25 0.17 -30.45
CA LEU A 15 17.88 0.61 -30.70
C LEU A 15 17.52 1.87 -29.91
N GLN A 16 16.55 2.63 -30.43
CA GLN A 16 15.98 3.78 -29.73
C GLN A 16 15.38 3.34 -28.38
N GLY A 17 15.62 4.14 -27.34
CA GLY A 17 15.16 3.86 -25.98
C GLY A 17 16.02 2.84 -25.22
N LYS A 18 17.08 2.28 -25.83
CA LYS A 18 18.01 1.31 -25.22
C LYS A 18 17.28 0.16 -24.50
N PRO A 19 16.47 -0.64 -25.21
CA PRO A 19 15.90 -1.85 -24.64
C PRO A 19 17.03 -2.79 -24.23
N TRP A 20 16.78 -3.59 -23.20
CA TRP A 20 17.79 -4.43 -22.58
C TRP A 20 17.20 -5.68 -21.96
N ILE A 21 18.03 -6.72 -21.93
CA ILE A 21 17.76 -7.99 -21.26
C ILE A 21 18.72 -8.14 -20.09
N TRP A 22 18.21 -8.69 -18.99
CA TRP A 22 18.97 -8.94 -17.78
C TRP A 22 19.03 -10.42 -17.46
N ARG A 23 20.23 -10.99 -17.59
CA ARG A 23 20.55 -12.37 -17.25
C ARG A 23 20.80 -12.53 -15.75
N ALA A 24 20.07 -13.43 -15.11
CA ALA A 24 20.18 -13.67 -13.68
C ALA A 24 21.42 -14.49 -13.27
N CYS A 25 21.74 -15.53 -14.04
CA CYS A 25 22.78 -16.52 -13.76
C CYS A 25 23.39 -17.02 -15.08
N PHE A 26 24.55 -17.67 -15.00
CA PHE A 26 25.21 -18.36 -16.13
C PHE A 26 25.38 -17.49 -17.40
N PRO A 27 26.24 -16.46 -17.36
CA PRO A 27 26.37 -15.52 -18.49
C PRO A 27 26.89 -16.15 -19.79
N ASP A 28 27.56 -17.31 -19.70
CA ASP A 28 28.17 -17.99 -20.85
C ASP A 28 27.36 -19.21 -21.32
N TRP A 29 26.16 -19.44 -20.76
CA TRP A 29 25.29 -20.55 -21.11
C TRP A 29 24.23 -20.12 -22.14
N HIS A 30 24.04 -20.89 -23.22
CA HIS A 30 23.05 -20.62 -24.29
C HIS A 30 23.07 -19.18 -24.86
N ILE A 31 24.26 -18.63 -25.12
CA ILE A 31 24.47 -17.23 -25.54
C ILE A 31 23.99 -16.88 -26.97
N THR A 32 23.45 -17.84 -27.72
CA THR A 32 22.98 -17.60 -29.09
C THR A 32 21.86 -16.55 -29.12
N MET A 33 20.92 -16.61 -28.17
CA MET A 33 19.84 -15.63 -28.06
C MET A 33 20.37 -14.22 -27.75
N ASP A 34 21.35 -14.10 -26.84
CA ASP A 34 22.00 -12.82 -26.53
C ASP A 34 22.66 -12.21 -27.77
N SER A 35 23.34 -13.04 -28.56
CA SER A 35 24.03 -12.61 -29.78
C SER A 35 23.02 -12.05 -30.79
N LEU A 36 21.91 -12.74 -30.99
CA LEU A 36 20.81 -12.27 -31.86
C LEU A 36 20.18 -10.96 -31.35
N LEU A 37 20.01 -10.83 -30.03
CA LEU A 37 19.48 -9.60 -29.43
C LEU A 37 20.46 -8.42 -29.58
N LEU A 38 21.77 -8.65 -29.40
CA LEU A 38 22.82 -7.65 -29.64
C LEU A 38 22.83 -7.19 -31.11
N GLU A 39 22.69 -8.11 -32.07
CA GLU A 39 22.54 -7.77 -33.49
C GLU A 39 21.28 -6.93 -33.76
N LYS A 40 20.18 -7.25 -33.07
CA LYS A 40 18.93 -6.49 -33.12
C LYS A 40 18.99 -5.16 -32.35
N GLY A 41 20.09 -4.85 -31.66
CA GLY A 41 20.32 -3.55 -31.00
C GLY A 41 19.92 -3.48 -29.52
N PHE A 42 19.74 -4.61 -28.84
CA PHE A 42 19.53 -4.68 -27.39
C PHE A 42 20.85 -4.61 -26.61
N HIS A 43 20.79 -4.15 -25.37
CA HIS A 43 21.89 -4.32 -24.42
C HIS A 43 21.68 -5.60 -23.61
N VAL A 44 22.77 -6.32 -23.34
CA VAL A 44 22.74 -7.52 -22.48
C VAL A 44 23.42 -7.19 -21.17
N VAL A 45 22.73 -7.39 -20.05
CA VAL A 45 23.20 -7.00 -18.70
C VAL A 45 23.37 -8.24 -17.84
N PHE A 46 24.47 -8.29 -17.08
CA PHE A 46 24.72 -9.32 -16.09
C PHE A 46 25.20 -8.74 -14.76
N ILE A 47 24.75 -9.35 -13.67
CA ILE A 47 25.22 -9.08 -12.31
C ILE A 47 25.61 -10.38 -11.61
N LYS A 48 26.78 -10.40 -10.97
CA LYS A 48 27.29 -11.59 -10.27
C LYS A 48 26.70 -11.70 -8.85
N THR A 49 25.40 -11.96 -8.74
CA THR A 49 24.72 -12.26 -7.46
C THR A 49 24.46 -13.75 -7.24
N ASN A 50 25.23 -14.61 -7.89
CA ASN A 50 25.07 -16.07 -7.81
C ASN A 50 25.16 -16.53 -6.34
N ASN A 51 24.41 -17.59 -6.00
CA ASN A 51 24.36 -18.23 -4.67
C ASN A 51 23.66 -17.44 -3.56
N GLU A 52 22.95 -16.38 -3.92
CA GLU A 52 22.02 -15.66 -3.02
C GLU A 52 20.56 -16.11 -3.22
N TYR A 53 20.30 -17.06 -4.13
CA TYR A 53 19.03 -17.77 -4.32
C TYR A 53 17.78 -16.88 -4.40
N GLY A 54 17.90 -15.70 -5.03
CA GLY A 54 16.79 -14.75 -5.16
C GLY A 54 16.34 -14.09 -3.84
N ALA A 55 17.11 -14.24 -2.76
CA ALA A 55 16.75 -13.72 -1.44
C ALA A 55 16.52 -12.21 -1.46
N PRO A 56 15.68 -11.65 -0.54
CA PRO A 56 15.37 -10.23 -0.52
C PRO A 56 16.60 -9.30 -0.54
N LYS A 57 17.68 -9.69 0.13
CA LYS A 57 18.96 -8.96 0.13
C LYS A 57 19.54 -8.84 -1.29
N ALA A 58 19.54 -9.92 -2.08
CA ALA A 58 19.98 -9.87 -3.48
C ALA A 58 19.07 -8.98 -4.34
N MET A 59 17.75 -9.01 -4.09
CA MET A 59 16.80 -8.16 -4.81
C MET A 59 17.04 -6.67 -4.55
N MET A 60 17.57 -6.30 -3.37
CA MET A 60 17.99 -4.92 -3.10
C MET A 60 19.20 -4.51 -3.94
N VAL A 61 20.17 -5.41 -4.17
CA VAL A 61 21.30 -5.15 -5.07
C VAL A 61 20.81 -4.95 -6.50
N TRP A 62 19.86 -5.79 -6.95
CA TRP A 62 19.24 -5.66 -8.26
C TRP A 62 18.55 -4.29 -8.42
N ASN A 63 17.79 -3.83 -7.42
CA ASN A 63 17.19 -2.48 -7.47
C ASN A 63 18.24 -1.37 -7.68
N LYS A 64 19.42 -1.46 -7.05
CA LYS A 64 20.48 -0.45 -7.24
C LYS A 64 21.06 -0.47 -8.66
N ILE A 65 21.27 -1.65 -9.25
CA ILE A 65 21.75 -1.78 -10.63
C ILE A 65 20.69 -1.26 -11.61
N TYR A 66 19.44 -1.66 -11.44
CA TYR A 66 18.33 -1.14 -12.25
C TYR A 66 18.28 0.39 -12.20
N ASP A 67 18.33 0.99 -11.01
CA ASP A 67 18.33 2.44 -10.82
C ASP A 67 19.52 3.09 -11.56
N TYR A 68 20.72 2.50 -11.49
CA TYR A 68 21.89 3.03 -12.19
C TYR A 68 21.75 2.95 -13.71
N LEU A 69 21.30 1.81 -14.25
CA LEU A 69 21.14 1.61 -15.69
C LEU A 69 20.09 2.57 -16.27
N THR A 70 18.96 2.71 -15.59
CA THR A 70 17.86 3.56 -16.06
C THR A 70 18.14 5.04 -15.83
N ALA A 71 18.59 5.45 -14.64
CA ALA A 71 18.76 6.86 -14.32
C ALA A 71 20.09 7.46 -14.80
N LYS A 72 21.19 6.66 -14.86
CA LYS A 72 22.52 7.16 -15.26
C LYS A 72 22.90 6.80 -16.68
N LEU A 73 22.44 5.65 -17.19
CA LEU A 73 22.75 5.22 -18.56
C LEU A 73 21.57 5.34 -19.53
N SER A 74 20.40 5.78 -19.05
CA SER A 74 19.18 5.98 -19.85
C SER A 74 18.71 4.71 -20.58
N PHE A 75 18.85 3.56 -19.92
CA PHE A 75 18.27 2.30 -20.39
C PHE A 75 16.74 2.35 -20.27
N ALA A 76 16.04 1.56 -21.07
CA ALA A 76 14.59 1.45 -21.01
C ALA A 76 14.10 1.19 -19.58
N SER A 77 13.01 1.83 -19.17
CA SER A 77 12.44 1.65 -17.83
C SER A 77 11.80 0.28 -17.63
N LYS A 78 11.42 -0.41 -18.71
CA LYS A 78 11.00 -1.82 -18.66
C LYS A 78 12.11 -2.74 -19.17
N VAL A 79 12.43 -3.77 -18.41
CA VAL A 79 13.49 -4.74 -18.69
C VAL A 79 12.92 -6.12 -19.02
N ALA A 80 13.53 -6.80 -19.99
CA ALA A 80 13.30 -8.23 -20.20
C ALA A 80 14.18 -9.03 -19.23
N LEU A 81 13.60 -10.00 -18.53
CA LEU A 81 14.33 -10.82 -17.57
C LEU A 81 14.61 -12.21 -18.16
N GLU A 82 15.81 -12.70 -17.95
CA GLU A 82 16.21 -14.04 -18.33
C GLU A 82 16.69 -14.86 -17.12
N GLY A 83 16.04 -16.00 -16.90
CA GLY A 83 16.35 -16.91 -15.81
C GLY A 83 16.61 -18.33 -16.30
N VAL A 84 17.84 -18.81 -16.14
CA VAL A 84 18.22 -20.21 -16.42
C VAL A 84 18.36 -20.97 -15.10
N SER A 85 17.70 -22.12 -14.97
CA SER A 85 17.77 -22.99 -13.79
C SER A 85 17.50 -22.19 -12.50
N ARG A 86 18.42 -22.17 -11.54
CA ARG A 86 18.32 -21.35 -10.30
C ARG A 86 18.11 -19.85 -10.53
N GLY A 87 18.39 -19.36 -11.75
CA GLY A 87 18.06 -18.00 -12.17
C GLY A 87 16.56 -17.67 -12.09
N GLY A 88 15.69 -18.68 -12.16
CA GLY A 88 14.25 -18.55 -11.92
C GLY A 88 13.91 -17.89 -10.58
N LEU A 89 14.64 -18.23 -9.52
CA LEU A 89 14.47 -17.64 -8.19
C LEU A 89 14.68 -16.11 -8.19
N TYR A 90 15.63 -15.63 -9.00
CA TYR A 90 15.99 -14.22 -9.06
C TYR A 90 15.03 -13.41 -9.93
N VAL A 91 14.76 -13.88 -11.16
CA VAL A 91 13.92 -13.11 -12.09
C VAL A 91 12.51 -12.94 -11.55
N TYR A 92 11.92 -13.98 -10.98
CA TYR A 92 10.60 -13.90 -10.37
C TYR A 92 10.63 -13.19 -9.01
N GLY A 93 11.70 -13.39 -8.22
CA GLY A 93 11.91 -12.65 -6.97
C GLY A 93 11.91 -11.14 -7.20
N TRP A 94 12.56 -10.68 -8.27
CA TRP A 94 12.64 -9.26 -8.62
C TRP A 94 11.36 -8.77 -9.31
N ALA A 95 10.82 -9.54 -10.27
CA ALA A 95 9.64 -9.17 -11.04
C ALA A 95 8.41 -8.95 -10.15
N LYS A 96 8.15 -9.83 -9.16
CA LYS A 96 7.02 -9.67 -8.24
C LYS A 96 7.10 -8.41 -7.38
N ARG A 97 8.30 -7.88 -7.15
CA ARG A 97 8.56 -6.66 -6.38
C ARG A 97 8.55 -5.38 -7.23
N ASN A 98 8.57 -5.54 -8.55
CA ASN A 98 8.74 -4.48 -9.54
C ASN A 98 7.97 -4.78 -10.85
N PRO A 99 6.68 -5.18 -10.80
CA PRO A 99 5.99 -5.70 -11.99
C PRO A 99 5.77 -4.63 -13.07
N ASP A 100 5.72 -3.36 -12.70
CA ASP A 100 5.65 -2.20 -13.59
C ASP A 100 6.94 -1.99 -14.41
N LYS A 101 8.06 -2.58 -13.98
CA LYS A 101 9.40 -2.45 -14.58
C LYS A 101 9.79 -3.63 -15.44
N VAL A 102 8.92 -4.62 -15.64
CA VAL A 102 9.20 -5.80 -16.45
C VAL A 102 8.47 -5.72 -17.78
N SER A 103 9.18 -5.95 -18.89
CA SER A 103 8.58 -6.05 -20.22
C SER A 103 8.10 -7.47 -20.50
N CYS A 104 8.94 -8.47 -20.25
CA CYS A 104 8.65 -9.90 -20.36
C CYS A 104 9.66 -10.73 -19.57
N ILE A 105 9.35 -12.00 -19.36
CA ILE A 105 10.24 -12.98 -18.71
C ILE A 105 10.44 -14.17 -19.64
N TYR A 106 11.69 -14.46 -20.00
CA TYR A 106 12.11 -15.70 -20.63
C TYR A 106 12.84 -16.56 -19.60
N ALA A 107 12.55 -17.84 -19.55
CA ALA A 107 13.21 -18.71 -18.60
C ALA A 107 13.44 -20.13 -19.13
N GLU A 108 14.61 -20.69 -18.82
CA GLU A 108 15.03 -22.03 -19.22
C GLU A 108 15.11 -22.93 -17.99
N ALA A 109 14.36 -24.05 -18.00
CA ALA A 109 14.29 -24.99 -16.87
C ALA A 109 14.21 -24.30 -15.48
N PRO A 110 13.37 -23.27 -15.29
CA PRO A 110 13.51 -22.40 -14.13
C PRO A 110 13.13 -23.11 -12.84
N VAL A 111 13.98 -22.93 -11.83
CA VAL A 111 13.62 -23.23 -10.45
C VAL A 111 12.59 -22.19 -10.01
N CYS A 112 11.40 -22.66 -9.72
CA CYS A 112 10.26 -21.83 -9.30
C CYS A 112 9.85 -22.07 -7.84
N ASP A 113 10.35 -23.14 -7.21
CA ASP A 113 10.20 -23.38 -5.78
C ASP A 113 11.51 -23.94 -5.22
N PHE A 114 12.11 -23.23 -4.26
CA PHE A 114 13.35 -23.71 -3.67
C PHE A 114 13.19 -25.02 -2.87
N LYS A 115 11.96 -25.40 -2.52
CA LYS A 115 11.64 -26.65 -1.83
C LYS A 115 11.79 -27.86 -2.76
N SER A 116 11.55 -27.65 -4.07
CA SER A 116 11.88 -28.60 -5.13
C SER A 116 13.41 -28.68 -5.30
N TRP A 117 14.04 -27.61 -5.78
CA TRP A 117 15.49 -27.51 -5.84
C TRP A 117 15.95 -26.17 -5.25
N PRO A 118 16.92 -26.11 -4.33
CA PRO A 118 17.79 -27.21 -3.92
C PRO A 118 17.23 -28.10 -2.80
N GLY A 119 16.02 -27.85 -2.30
CA GLY A 119 15.48 -28.52 -1.11
C GLY A 119 15.30 -30.03 -1.20
N GLY A 120 15.01 -30.58 -2.38
CA GLY A 120 14.77 -32.02 -2.58
C GLY A 120 13.64 -32.56 -1.70
N LYS A 121 12.63 -31.73 -1.41
CA LYS A 121 11.53 -32.06 -0.48
C LYS A 121 10.34 -32.72 -1.16
N GLU A 122 10.40 -32.86 -2.49
CA GLU A 122 9.42 -33.52 -3.34
C GLU A 122 10.12 -34.59 -4.22
N LYS A 123 9.89 -34.66 -5.54
CA LYS A 123 10.51 -35.64 -6.44
C LYS A 123 11.91 -35.22 -6.93
N SER A 124 12.23 -33.92 -6.96
CA SER A 124 13.60 -33.49 -7.27
C SER A 124 14.60 -34.13 -6.29
N LYS A 125 15.77 -34.53 -6.81
CA LYS A 125 16.88 -35.03 -5.96
C LYS A 125 17.46 -33.95 -5.03
N GLY A 126 17.16 -32.67 -5.29
CA GLY A 126 17.71 -31.54 -4.57
C GLY A 126 19.24 -31.42 -4.66
N ASP A 127 19.79 -30.57 -3.81
CA ASP A 127 21.23 -30.47 -3.57
C ASP A 127 21.44 -30.07 -2.11
N ALA A 128 21.94 -31.00 -1.29
CA ALA A 128 22.06 -30.79 0.16
C ALA A 128 23.02 -29.65 0.53
N LYS A 129 24.05 -29.39 -0.30
CA LYS A 129 25.02 -28.33 -0.06
C LYS A 129 24.38 -26.97 -0.33
N ASP A 130 23.71 -26.83 -1.47
CA ASP A 130 23.02 -25.60 -1.86
C ASP A 130 21.78 -25.36 -0.98
N TRP A 131 21.11 -26.41 -0.49
CA TRP A 131 20.03 -26.27 0.51
C TRP A 131 20.54 -25.66 1.82
N ASN A 132 21.65 -26.19 2.35
CA ASN A 132 22.26 -25.63 3.56
C ASN A 132 22.72 -24.18 3.35
N GLN A 133 23.26 -23.85 2.18
CA GLN A 133 23.63 -22.48 1.85
C GLN A 133 22.40 -21.57 1.75
N LEU A 134 21.32 -22.03 1.13
CA LEU A 134 20.07 -21.28 1.03
C LEU A 134 19.52 -20.95 2.41
N LEU A 135 19.48 -21.91 3.33
CA LEU A 135 19.05 -21.68 4.71
C LEU A 135 19.90 -20.59 5.39
N GLN A 136 21.22 -20.60 5.19
CA GLN A 136 22.12 -19.56 5.72
C GLN A 136 21.86 -18.19 5.09
N VAL A 137 21.68 -18.12 3.77
CA VAL A 137 21.42 -16.87 3.03
C VAL A 137 20.11 -16.23 3.47
N TYR A 138 19.06 -17.02 3.65
CA TYR A 138 17.76 -16.53 4.11
C TYR A 138 17.70 -16.32 5.63
N GLY A 139 18.65 -16.87 6.39
CA GLY A 139 18.61 -16.90 7.86
C GLY A 139 17.49 -17.79 8.40
N PHE A 140 17.14 -18.85 7.68
CA PHE A 140 16.04 -19.76 8.01
C PHE A 140 16.51 -21.04 8.70
N THR A 141 15.66 -21.55 9.59
CA THR A 141 15.62 -22.97 9.90
C THR A 141 14.87 -23.73 8.80
N GLU A 142 15.07 -25.04 8.68
CA GLU A 142 14.34 -25.83 7.68
C GLU A 142 12.80 -25.70 7.80
N PRO A 143 12.17 -25.76 9.00
CA PRO A 143 10.73 -25.50 9.13
C PRO A 143 10.31 -24.13 8.59
N GLN A 144 11.08 -23.07 8.87
CA GLN A 144 10.80 -21.72 8.35
C GLN A 144 10.88 -21.68 6.82
N ALA A 145 11.86 -22.35 6.22
CA ALA A 145 11.96 -22.45 4.77
C ALA A 145 10.77 -23.21 4.15
N MET A 146 10.29 -24.27 4.81
CA MET A 146 9.10 -25.01 4.35
C MET A 146 7.81 -24.19 4.44
N GLU A 147 7.72 -23.28 5.41
CA GLU A 147 6.59 -22.35 5.55
C GLU A 147 6.68 -21.13 4.64
N TYR A 148 7.84 -20.84 4.04
CA TYR A 148 8.03 -19.68 3.17
C TYR A 148 7.02 -19.64 2.01
N LYS A 149 6.40 -18.47 1.83
CA LYS A 149 5.30 -18.20 0.87
C LYS A 149 5.65 -17.11 -0.14
N ASP A 150 6.93 -16.92 -0.43
CA ASP A 150 7.38 -15.96 -1.45
C ASP A 150 8.35 -16.58 -2.47
N ASN A 151 8.25 -17.90 -2.69
CA ASN A 151 8.89 -18.54 -3.84
C ASN A 151 8.33 -17.98 -5.16
N PRO A 152 9.01 -18.15 -6.31
CA PRO A 152 8.46 -17.75 -7.61
C PRO A 152 7.02 -18.21 -7.89
N ILE A 153 6.64 -19.42 -7.44
CA ILE A 153 5.26 -19.94 -7.56
C ILE A 153 4.23 -19.20 -6.68
N ASP A 154 4.66 -18.37 -5.74
CA ASP A 154 3.81 -17.67 -4.76
C ASP A 154 3.70 -16.16 -5.07
N GLY A 155 2.63 -15.50 -4.59
CA GLY A 155 2.53 -14.03 -4.64
C GLY A 155 2.39 -13.43 -6.05
N LEU A 156 1.92 -14.21 -7.03
CA LEU A 156 1.90 -13.84 -8.45
C LEU A 156 0.84 -12.80 -8.86
N LYS A 157 -0.11 -12.46 -7.96
CA LYS A 157 -1.29 -11.62 -8.28
C LYS A 157 -0.91 -10.24 -8.83
N GLY A 158 0.10 -9.58 -8.24
CA GLY A 158 0.59 -8.28 -8.71
C GLY A 158 1.22 -8.39 -10.09
N LEU A 159 2.11 -9.36 -10.29
CA LEU A 159 2.75 -9.59 -11.60
C LEU A 159 1.74 -9.92 -12.71
N ALA A 160 0.71 -10.71 -12.39
CA ALA A 160 -0.34 -11.07 -13.34
C ALA A 160 -1.24 -9.88 -13.69
N ALA A 161 -1.49 -8.98 -12.74
CA ALA A 161 -2.28 -7.77 -12.96
C ALA A 161 -1.61 -6.82 -13.97
N PHE A 162 -0.27 -6.79 -14.03
CA PHE A 162 0.48 -6.02 -15.04
C PHE A 162 0.64 -6.73 -16.39
N LYS A 163 0.04 -7.92 -16.56
CA LYS A 163 0.05 -8.70 -17.80
C LYS A 163 1.45 -8.95 -18.38
N VAL A 164 2.44 -9.17 -17.51
CA VAL A 164 3.82 -9.45 -17.93
C VAL A 164 3.89 -10.81 -18.66
N PRO A 165 4.25 -10.86 -19.95
CA PRO A 165 4.39 -12.13 -20.67
C PRO A 165 5.49 -13.01 -20.11
N VAL A 166 5.19 -14.28 -19.90
CA VAL A 166 6.12 -15.31 -19.42
C VAL A 166 6.29 -16.39 -20.49
N LEU A 167 7.52 -16.74 -20.83
CA LEU A 167 7.83 -17.89 -21.69
C LEU A 167 8.83 -18.80 -20.97
N HIS A 168 8.44 -20.05 -20.74
CA HIS A 168 9.33 -21.08 -20.22
C HIS A 168 9.71 -22.05 -21.34
N VAL A 169 11.00 -22.31 -21.52
CA VAL A 169 11.50 -23.45 -22.29
C VAL A 169 12.00 -24.52 -21.33
N ILE A 170 11.54 -25.76 -21.51
CA ILE A 170 11.77 -26.84 -20.53
C ILE A 170 12.04 -28.16 -21.23
N ASN A 171 12.69 -29.08 -20.53
CA ASN A 171 12.61 -30.50 -20.86
C ASN A 171 11.57 -31.17 -19.95
N LEU A 172 10.65 -31.94 -20.53
CA LEU A 172 9.60 -32.66 -19.79
C LEU A 172 10.13 -33.79 -18.89
N GLN A 173 11.34 -34.27 -19.16
CA GLN A 173 12.02 -35.32 -18.42
C GLN A 173 13.07 -34.78 -17.44
N ASP A 174 13.17 -33.47 -17.24
CA ASP A 174 14.09 -32.86 -16.27
C ASP A 174 13.82 -33.41 -14.85
N LYS A 175 14.81 -34.11 -14.28
CA LYS A 175 14.72 -34.67 -12.91
C LYS A 175 15.38 -33.78 -11.85
N ILE A 176 16.09 -32.74 -12.25
CA ILE A 176 16.75 -31.79 -11.34
C ILE A 176 15.76 -30.69 -10.97
N VAL A 177 15.07 -30.14 -11.97
CA VAL A 177 14.02 -29.13 -11.82
C VAL A 177 12.74 -29.65 -12.48
N PRO A 178 12.04 -30.62 -11.86
CA PRO A 178 10.86 -31.23 -12.44
C PRO A 178 9.80 -30.18 -12.81
N PRO A 179 9.27 -30.19 -14.06
CA PRO A 179 8.22 -29.24 -14.48
C PRO A 179 6.97 -29.28 -13.61
N ASP A 180 6.59 -30.47 -13.13
CA ASP A 180 5.44 -30.70 -12.22
C ASP A 180 5.57 -29.99 -10.87
N GLU A 181 6.79 -29.65 -10.45
CA GLU A 181 7.07 -28.95 -9.19
C GLU A 181 7.34 -27.46 -9.41
N ASN A 182 7.67 -27.07 -10.65
CA ASN A 182 8.17 -25.74 -10.98
C ASN A 182 7.31 -25.08 -12.07
N THR A 183 7.66 -25.27 -13.34
CA THR A 183 7.04 -24.57 -14.47
C THR A 183 5.53 -24.73 -14.54
N PHE A 184 5.00 -25.95 -14.42
CA PHE A 184 3.55 -26.17 -14.53
C PHE A 184 2.80 -25.56 -13.35
N VAL A 185 3.37 -25.60 -12.14
CA VAL A 185 2.79 -24.96 -10.96
C VAL A 185 2.73 -23.44 -11.16
N LEU A 186 3.84 -22.82 -11.55
CA LEU A 186 3.92 -21.37 -11.77
C LEU A 186 2.96 -20.94 -12.87
N VAL A 187 3.04 -21.56 -14.05
CA VAL A 187 2.23 -21.19 -15.23
C VAL A 187 0.75 -21.38 -14.94
N ASN A 188 0.36 -22.50 -14.32
CA ASN A 188 -1.03 -22.72 -13.95
C ASN A 188 -1.54 -21.62 -12.99
N ARG A 189 -0.80 -21.30 -11.93
CA ARG A 189 -1.20 -20.23 -11.00
C ARG A 189 -1.24 -18.87 -11.68
N TYR A 190 -0.25 -18.56 -12.53
CA TYR A 190 -0.14 -17.27 -13.21
C TYR A 190 -1.29 -17.04 -14.19
N THR A 191 -1.64 -18.05 -14.99
CA THR A 191 -2.74 -17.95 -15.98
C THR A 191 -4.11 -17.89 -15.31
N HIS A 192 -4.33 -18.58 -14.19
CA HIS A 192 -5.57 -18.46 -13.40
C HIS A 192 -5.75 -17.05 -12.80
N LEU A 193 -4.65 -16.33 -12.58
CA LEU A 193 -4.67 -14.92 -12.17
C LEU A 193 -4.80 -13.95 -13.36
N GLY A 194 -4.88 -14.49 -14.59
CA GLY A 194 -5.02 -13.74 -15.85
C GLY A 194 -3.70 -13.30 -16.46
N GLY A 195 -2.56 -13.81 -16.03
CA GLY A 195 -1.26 -13.51 -16.60
C GLY A 195 -0.98 -14.30 -17.90
N PRO A 196 -0.39 -13.70 -18.94
CA PRO A 196 -0.04 -14.40 -20.18
C PRO A 196 1.22 -15.27 -19.98
N ALA A 197 1.11 -16.57 -20.25
CA ALA A 197 2.23 -17.51 -20.15
C ALA A 197 2.25 -18.54 -21.27
N TYR A 198 3.45 -18.97 -21.63
CA TYR A 198 3.76 -19.95 -22.67
C TYR A 198 4.77 -20.97 -22.15
N VAL A 199 4.64 -22.22 -22.57
CA VAL A 199 5.61 -23.29 -22.28
C VAL A 199 5.99 -23.99 -23.57
N TYR A 200 7.29 -24.11 -23.83
CA TYR A 200 7.83 -24.83 -24.98
C TYR A 200 8.70 -26.02 -24.52
N PRO A 201 8.26 -27.26 -24.75
CA PRO A 201 9.06 -28.45 -24.52
C PRO A 201 10.19 -28.60 -25.54
N MET A 202 11.44 -28.63 -25.08
CA MET A 202 12.61 -28.97 -25.89
C MET A 202 12.71 -30.50 -26.01
N THR A 203 12.34 -31.02 -27.18
CA THR A 203 12.32 -32.45 -27.50
C THR A 203 13.40 -32.88 -28.48
N GLU A 204 14.15 -31.93 -29.02
CA GLU A 204 15.21 -32.15 -30.01
C GLU A 204 16.59 -31.85 -29.41
N GLY A 205 17.64 -32.21 -30.14
CA GLY A 205 19.03 -31.94 -29.74
C GLY A 205 19.54 -32.80 -28.58
N LYS A 206 20.73 -32.46 -28.10
CA LYS A 206 21.40 -33.21 -27.02
C LYS A 206 20.72 -32.96 -25.68
N GLN A 207 20.52 -34.03 -24.91
CA GLN A 207 19.87 -34.02 -23.60
C GLN A 207 20.79 -34.68 -22.58
N GLU A 208 21.23 -33.94 -21.56
CA GLU A 208 22.21 -34.35 -20.56
C GLU A 208 21.75 -33.99 -19.13
N LEU A 209 22.51 -34.45 -18.14
CA LEU A 209 22.29 -34.19 -16.71
C LEU A 209 20.84 -34.51 -16.29
N ASP A 210 20.40 -35.75 -16.50
CA ASP A 210 19.03 -36.19 -16.21
C ASP A 210 17.95 -35.29 -16.86
N GLY A 211 18.23 -34.76 -18.06
CA GLY A 211 17.33 -33.92 -18.85
C GLY A 211 17.38 -32.43 -18.50
N HIS A 212 18.17 -32.00 -17.50
CA HIS A 212 18.27 -30.60 -17.11
C HIS A 212 19.09 -29.75 -18.10
N HIS A 213 20.08 -30.35 -18.74
CA HIS A 213 20.89 -29.68 -19.77
C HIS A 213 20.37 -30.10 -21.14
N PHE A 214 19.89 -29.13 -21.92
CA PHE A 214 19.30 -29.39 -23.22
C PHE A 214 19.64 -28.31 -24.21
N GLU A 215 19.75 -28.68 -25.49
CA GLU A 215 19.98 -27.71 -26.56
C GLU A 215 18.74 -26.83 -26.80
N ILE A 216 18.98 -25.53 -27.01
CA ILE A 216 17.92 -24.57 -27.33
C ILE A 216 17.70 -24.55 -28.84
N ALA A 217 16.69 -25.29 -29.30
CA ALA A 217 16.18 -25.14 -30.66
C ALA A 217 15.55 -23.75 -30.85
N HIS A 218 15.58 -23.22 -32.08
CA HIS A 218 14.93 -21.97 -32.48
C HIS A 218 15.28 -20.74 -31.61
N SER A 219 16.57 -20.51 -31.32
CA SER A 219 17.00 -19.35 -30.52
C SER A 219 16.50 -18.00 -31.07
N ASP A 220 16.22 -17.93 -32.37
CA ASP A 220 15.60 -16.78 -33.04
C ASP A 220 14.18 -16.50 -32.55
N TRP A 221 13.36 -17.52 -32.31
CA TRP A 221 11.99 -17.33 -31.81
C TRP A 221 11.98 -16.72 -30.40
N TRP A 222 12.92 -17.14 -29.57
CA TRP A 222 13.04 -16.66 -28.19
C TRP A 222 13.59 -15.22 -28.14
N ALA A 223 14.55 -14.91 -29.02
CA ALA A 223 15.01 -13.54 -29.23
C ALA A 223 13.86 -12.63 -29.72
N ASP A 224 13.00 -13.12 -30.62
CA ASP A 224 11.84 -12.38 -31.11
C ASP A 224 10.77 -12.17 -30.03
N PHE A 225 10.53 -13.14 -29.15
CA PHE A 225 9.67 -12.96 -27.98
C PHE A 225 10.14 -11.78 -27.11
N ILE A 226 11.44 -11.72 -26.78
CA ILE A 226 12.02 -10.61 -26.00
C ILE A 226 11.96 -9.29 -26.78
N TYR A 227 12.27 -9.32 -28.08
CA TYR A 227 12.23 -8.15 -28.95
C TYR A 227 10.83 -7.53 -28.96
N HIS A 228 9.80 -8.31 -29.25
CA HIS A 228 8.42 -7.85 -29.33
C HIS A 228 7.81 -7.50 -27.97
N GLY A 229 8.27 -8.15 -26.89
CA GLY A 229 7.87 -7.79 -25.53
C GLY A 229 8.44 -6.44 -25.06
N SER A 230 9.59 -6.03 -25.59
CA SER A 230 10.38 -4.90 -25.06
C SER A 230 10.55 -3.71 -26.01
N TYR A 231 10.21 -3.86 -27.30
CA TYR A 231 10.35 -2.84 -28.32
C TYR A 231 9.08 -2.70 -29.18
N PRO A 232 8.63 -1.48 -29.54
CA PRO A 232 9.21 -0.17 -29.19
C PRO A 232 9.15 0.15 -27.70
N VAL A 233 10.18 0.81 -27.19
CA VAL A 233 10.28 1.17 -25.76
C VAL A 233 9.18 2.15 -25.38
N LYS A 234 8.38 1.78 -24.38
CA LYS A 234 7.36 2.65 -23.77
C LYS A 234 7.98 3.48 -22.65
N ASN A 235 7.64 4.77 -22.60
CA ASN A 235 8.08 5.69 -21.54
C ASN A 235 6.88 6.03 -20.63
N PRO A 236 6.63 5.26 -19.56
CA PRO A 236 5.59 5.61 -18.60
C PRO A 236 5.93 6.91 -17.87
N LEU A 237 4.90 7.65 -17.47
CA LEU A 237 5.00 8.84 -16.62
C LEU A 237 5.73 8.47 -15.32
N PRO A 238 6.68 9.30 -14.87
CA PRO A 238 7.48 8.96 -13.70
C PRO A 238 6.71 9.20 -12.40
N TYR A 239 7.03 8.40 -11.38
CA TYR A 239 6.41 8.54 -10.05
C TYR A 239 6.73 9.87 -9.35
N HIS A 240 7.91 10.45 -9.63
CA HIS A 240 8.39 11.64 -8.93
C HIS A 240 7.63 12.92 -9.25
N ASP A 241 6.77 12.92 -10.28
CA ASP A 241 5.92 14.06 -10.62
C ASP A 241 4.73 14.22 -9.66
N TYR A 242 4.47 13.22 -8.81
CA TYR A 242 3.26 13.13 -7.98
C TYR A 242 3.52 13.16 -6.48
N TYR A 243 4.76 13.39 -6.04
CA TYR A 243 5.09 13.52 -4.64
C TYR A 243 6.06 14.66 -4.36
N ASN A 244 6.02 15.16 -3.13
CA ASN A 244 6.97 16.12 -2.60
C ASN A 244 7.69 15.48 -1.40
N THR A 245 9.02 15.45 -1.41
CA THR A 245 9.83 14.91 -0.30
C THR A 245 9.85 15.86 0.89
N ARG A 246 9.95 17.18 0.66
CA ARG A 246 10.02 18.21 1.71
C ARG A 246 11.12 17.89 2.72
N HIS A 247 10.82 17.88 4.03
CA HIS A 247 11.76 17.46 5.07
C HIS A 247 12.04 15.95 5.08
N GLY A 248 11.35 15.16 4.24
CA GLY A 248 11.54 13.72 4.11
C GLY A 248 11.01 12.95 5.32
N ILE A 249 11.73 11.88 5.68
CA ILE A 249 11.44 11.02 6.84
C ILE A 249 12.70 10.73 7.70
N PRO A 250 13.37 11.77 8.22
CA PRO A 250 14.68 11.63 8.84
C PRO A 250 14.65 10.92 10.20
N GLY A 251 13.58 11.07 10.99
CA GLY A 251 13.45 10.41 12.29
C GLY A 251 13.35 8.89 12.16
N PHE A 252 12.51 8.43 11.23
CA PHE A 252 12.41 7.04 10.81
C PHE A 252 13.75 6.54 10.25
N TYR A 253 14.35 7.29 9.30
CA TYR A 253 15.53 6.80 8.60
C TYR A 253 16.76 6.68 9.52
N LYS A 254 16.91 7.62 10.47
CA LYS A 254 17.94 7.53 11.51
C LYS A 254 17.80 6.25 12.34
N LYS A 255 16.59 5.94 12.81
CA LYS A 255 16.37 4.74 13.64
C LYS A 255 16.67 3.44 12.90
N VAL A 256 16.28 3.31 11.63
CA VAL A 256 16.61 2.10 10.85
C VAL A 256 18.12 1.97 10.61
N LYS A 257 18.83 3.09 10.40
CA LYS A 257 20.31 3.10 10.25
C LYS A 257 21.05 2.75 11.55
N GLU A 258 20.45 3.07 12.69
CA GLU A 258 20.98 2.73 14.02
C GLU A 258 20.44 1.38 14.55
N HIS A 259 19.73 0.62 13.72
CA HIS A 259 19.12 -0.68 14.06
C HIS A 259 18.20 -0.63 15.30
N GLN A 260 17.60 0.53 15.57
CA GLN A 260 16.64 0.68 16.66
C GLN A 260 15.28 0.09 16.27
N PRO A 261 14.48 -0.40 17.23
CA PRO A 261 13.08 -0.74 16.95
C PRO A 261 12.29 0.45 16.41
N VAL A 262 11.45 0.17 15.42
CA VAL A 262 10.65 1.18 14.71
C VAL A 262 9.17 0.81 14.75
N THR A 263 8.33 1.79 15.13
CA THR A 263 6.87 1.66 15.04
C THR A 263 6.33 2.48 13.87
N VAL A 264 5.56 1.82 12.99
CA VAL A 264 4.93 2.46 11.83
C VAL A 264 3.41 2.31 11.92
N ALA A 265 2.68 3.42 11.81
CA ALA A 265 1.22 3.45 11.83
C ALA A 265 0.63 3.79 10.46
N PHE A 266 -0.52 3.19 10.15
CA PHE A 266 -1.29 3.46 8.93
C PHE A 266 -2.70 3.92 9.31
N LEU A 267 -2.92 5.22 9.33
CA LEU A 267 -4.18 5.86 9.68
C LEU A 267 -4.98 6.15 8.41
N GLY A 268 -6.11 5.49 8.24
CA GLY A 268 -6.95 5.74 7.06
C GLY A 268 -8.30 5.05 7.04
N GLY A 269 -8.94 5.12 5.88
CA GLY A 269 -10.23 4.50 5.60
C GLY A 269 -10.15 3.03 5.18
N SER A 270 -11.11 2.62 4.34
CA SER A 270 -11.26 1.23 3.87
C SER A 270 -10.11 0.75 2.97
N ILE A 271 -9.56 1.62 2.13
CA ILE A 271 -8.41 1.29 1.27
C ILE A 271 -7.17 0.98 2.12
N THR A 272 -6.98 1.69 3.23
CA THR A 272 -5.90 1.44 4.20
C THR A 272 -6.16 0.20 5.08
N TYR A 273 -7.43 -0.14 5.33
CA TYR A 273 -7.84 -1.36 6.06
C TYR A 273 -7.54 -2.63 5.25
N ASN A 274 -7.91 -2.62 3.97
CA ASN A 274 -7.85 -3.78 3.08
C ASN A 274 -6.40 -4.27 2.86
N PRO A 275 -6.19 -5.57 2.60
CA PRO A 275 -4.91 -6.08 2.17
C PRO A 275 -4.50 -5.50 0.80
N GLY A 276 -3.26 -5.02 0.69
CA GLY A 276 -2.78 -4.39 -0.55
C GLY A 276 -1.48 -3.61 -0.35
N TRP A 277 -1.47 -2.35 -0.78
CA TRP A 277 -0.31 -1.46 -0.74
C TRP A 277 0.35 -1.41 0.66
N ARG A 278 -0.45 -1.36 1.73
CA ARG A 278 0.04 -1.31 3.11
C ARG A 278 0.85 -2.55 3.46
N ASN A 279 0.32 -3.72 3.14
CA ASN A 279 1.00 -5.00 3.39
C ASN A 279 2.32 -5.08 2.62
N ARG A 280 2.33 -4.56 1.38
CA ARG A 280 3.52 -4.45 0.54
C ARG A 280 4.56 -3.50 1.13
N ILE A 281 4.16 -2.37 1.71
CA ILE A 281 5.07 -1.47 2.44
C ILE A 281 5.67 -2.15 3.68
N CYS A 282 4.86 -2.86 4.47
CA CYS A 282 5.36 -3.61 5.62
C CYS A 282 6.38 -4.67 5.20
N GLN A 283 6.12 -5.41 4.11
CA GLN A 283 7.05 -6.37 3.53
C GLN A 283 8.33 -5.67 3.08
N TYR A 284 8.23 -4.59 2.31
CA TYR A 284 9.37 -3.82 1.82
C TYR A 284 10.27 -3.32 2.95
N PHE A 285 9.73 -2.82 4.06
CA PHE A 285 10.53 -2.39 5.20
C PHE A 285 11.29 -3.54 5.85
N ARG A 286 10.65 -4.70 6.08
CA ARG A 286 11.33 -5.89 6.62
C ARG A 286 12.44 -6.39 5.70
N GLU A 287 12.21 -6.34 4.40
CA GLU A 287 13.19 -6.79 3.40
C GLU A 287 14.37 -5.83 3.24
N ARG A 288 14.09 -4.52 3.26
CA ARG A 288 15.12 -3.49 3.10
C ARG A 288 15.96 -3.29 4.36
N PHE A 289 15.36 -3.47 5.54
CA PHE A 289 16.01 -3.27 6.84
C PHE A 289 15.83 -4.51 7.73
N PRO A 290 16.44 -5.65 7.37
CA PRO A 290 16.21 -6.93 8.06
C PRO A 290 16.71 -6.94 9.51
N GLU A 291 17.63 -6.05 9.87
CA GLU A 291 18.17 -5.90 11.22
C GLU A 291 17.27 -5.04 12.14
N THR A 292 16.23 -4.40 11.58
CA THR A 292 15.30 -3.58 12.34
C THR A 292 14.07 -4.38 12.76
N LYS A 293 13.75 -4.34 14.06
CA LYS A 293 12.47 -4.86 14.57
C LYS A 293 11.35 -3.86 14.30
N PHE A 294 10.40 -4.22 13.45
CA PHE A 294 9.22 -3.40 13.15
C PHE A 294 7.99 -3.80 13.97
N HIS A 295 7.30 -2.80 14.51
CA HIS A 295 5.91 -2.91 14.97
C HIS A 295 5.00 -2.12 14.02
N PHE A 296 4.01 -2.79 13.43
CA PHE A 296 3.08 -2.16 12.48
C PHE A 296 1.70 -2.02 13.10
N ILE A 297 1.19 -0.78 13.13
CA ILE A 297 -0.16 -0.48 13.60
C ILE A 297 -1.08 -0.29 12.40
N SER A 298 -2.03 -1.21 12.27
CA SER A 298 -3.11 -1.15 11.29
C SER A 298 -4.28 -0.33 11.85
N ALA A 299 -4.23 1.00 11.68
CA ALA A 299 -5.28 1.92 12.09
C ALA A 299 -6.19 2.33 10.93
N GLY A 300 -6.38 1.45 9.93
CA GLY A 300 -7.39 1.61 8.88
C GLY A 300 -8.76 1.20 9.40
N ILE A 301 -9.79 2.03 9.25
CA ILE A 301 -11.18 1.65 9.58
C ILE A 301 -12.08 2.03 8.40
N PRO A 302 -12.88 1.09 7.85
CA PRO A 302 -13.75 1.39 6.72
C PRO A 302 -14.69 2.58 6.95
N SER A 303 -14.82 3.42 5.93
CA SER A 303 -15.72 4.59 5.87
C SER A 303 -15.26 5.82 6.68
N LEU A 304 -14.10 5.77 7.34
CA LEU A 304 -13.62 6.87 8.17
C LEU A 304 -12.71 7.83 7.36
N GLY A 305 -12.98 9.14 7.50
CA GLY A 305 -12.16 10.25 7.00
C GLY A 305 -11.41 11.00 8.12
N SER A 306 -10.96 12.22 7.86
CA SER A 306 -10.12 13.01 8.78
C SER A 306 -10.84 13.35 10.09
N LEU A 307 -12.14 13.64 10.06
CA LEU A 307 -12.95 13.92 11.25
C LEU A 307 -12.90 12.77 12.28
N PRO A 308 -13.25 11.51 11.95
CA PRO A 308 -13.03 10.41 12.88
C PRO A 308 -11.56 10.20 13.24
N HIS A 309 -10.63 10.39 12.29
CA HIS A 309 -9.19 10.18 12.51
C HIS A 309 -8.64 11.04 13.63
N VAL A 310 -9.00 12.33 13.67
CA VAL A 310 -8.46 13.25 14.68
C VAL A 310 -8.93 12.94 16.10
N PHE A 311 -10.17 12.46 16.28
CA PHE A 311 -10.70 12.12 17.61
C PHE A 311 -10.30 10.72 18.09
N ARG A 312 -9.99 9.80 17.18
CA ARG A 312 -9.57 8.43 17.52
C ARG A 312 -8.06 8.22 17.59
N LEU A 313 -7.28 9.20 17.11
CA LEU A 313 -5.82 9.11 17.02
C LEU A 313 -5.16 8.65 18.32
N GLN A 314 -5.61 9.18 19.46
CA GLN A 314 -5.06 8.78 20.77
C GLN A 314 -5.24 7.27 20.98
N ARG A 315 -6.49 6.78 20.92
CA ARG A 315 -6.83 5.39 21.20
C ARG A 315 -6.21 4.42 20.20
N ASP A 316 -6.33 4.73 18.92
CA ASP A 316 -6.08 3.74 17.86
C ASP A 316 -4.62 3.75 17.38
N VAL A 317 -3.84 4.77 17.78
CA VAL A 317 -2.44 4.92 17.36
C VAL A 317 -1.54 5.24 18.56
N LEU A 318 -1.78 6.35 19.26
CA LEU A 318 -0.81 6.87 20.24
C LEU A 318 -0.76 6.09 21.56
N ASP A 319 -1.86 5.45 21.97
CA ASP A 319 -1.92 4.57 23.15
C ASP A 319 -1.12 3.28 22.96
N SER A 320 -0.79 2.93 21.70
CA SER A 320 0.08 1.79 21.39
C SER A 320 1.57 2.08 21.61
N GLY A 321 1.94 3.33 21.92
CA GLY A 321 3.30 3.73 22.28
C GLY A 321 3.90 4.79 21.34
N LYS A 322 5.25 4.87 21.33
CA LYS A 322 5.98 5.84 20.52
C LYS A 322 5.95 5.43 19.05
N ILE A 323 5.39 6.28 18.20
CA ILE A 323 5.29 6.09 16.74
C ILE A 323 6.41 6.86 16.06
N ASP A 324 7.09 6.23 15.11
CA ASP A 324 8.24 6.81 14.41
C ASP A 324 7.88 7.28 13.00
N LEU A 325 6.96 6.59 12.32
CA LEU A 325 6.43 6.97 11.02
C LEU A 325 4.91 6.73 10.97
N MET A 326 4.16 7.70 10.47
CA MET A 326 2.72 7.58 10.28
C MET A 326 2.32 7.93 8.84
N PHE A 327 1.61 7.02 8.18
CA PHE A 327 0.92 7.28 6.92
C PHE A 327 -0.50 7.74 7.23
N VAL A 328 -0.94 8.84 6.61
CA VAL A 328 -2.28 9.41 6.80
C VAL A 328 -2.97 9.55 5.44
N GLU A 329 -4.15 8.94 5.32
CA GLU A 329 -5.03 9.09 4.16
C GLU A 329 -6.48 9.27 4.62
N ALA A 330 -7.15 10.28 4.09
CA ALA A 330 -8.53 10.63 4.39
C ALA A 330 -9.28 11.20 3.18
N ALA A 331 -8.59 11.46 2.06
CA ALA A 331 -9.09 12.33 1.01
C ALA A 331 -10.32 11.75 0.32
N VAL A 332 -10.37 10.43 0.12
CA VAL A 332 -11.55 9.79 -0.51
C VAL A 332 -12.73 9.74 0.45
N ASN A 333 -12.48 9.55 1.74
CA ASN A 333 -13.55 9.45 2.73
C ASN A 333 -14.10 10.80 3.15
N ASP A 334 -13.29 11.87 3.18
CA ASP A 334 -13.78 13.20 3.53
C ASP A 334 -14.79 13.74 2.52
N GLU A 335 -14.54 13.49 1.23
CA GLU A 335 -15.49 13.83 0.17
C GLU A 335 -16.80 13.05 0.34
N VAL A 336 -16.69 11.72 0.45
CA VAL A 336 -17.84 10.80 0.56
C VAL A 336 -18.67 11.06 1.82
N ASN A 337 -18.03 11.48 2.90
CA ASN A 337 -18.70 11.77 4.17
C ASN A 337 -19.23 13.21 4.25
N GLY A 338 -18.98 14.05 3.24
CA GLY A 338 -19.41 15.45 3.22
C GLY A 338 -18.69 16.32 4.26
N THR A 339 -17.48 15.93 4.69
CA THR A 339 -16.67 16.74 5.61
C THR A 339 -16.28 18.02 4.88
N ASP A 340 -16.72 19.19 5.38
CA ASP A 340 -16.43 20.46 4.73
C ASP A 340 -14.93 20.82 4.79
N SER A 341 -14.49 21.69 3.86
CA SER A 341 -13.07 22.03 3.72
C SER A 341 -12.42 22.58 4.99
N ILE A 342 -13.11 23.43 5.78
CA ILE A 342 -12.49 24.03 6.97
C ILE A 342 -12.39 23.00 8.10
N THR A 343 -13.35 22.08 8.18
CA THR A 343 -13.28 20.94 9.12
C THR A 343 -12.13 20.01 8.75
N GLN A 344 -11.96 19.63 7.47
CA GLN A 344 -10.81 18.84 7.02
C GLN A 344 -9.46 19.48 7.42
N ILE A 345 -9.31 20.80 7.22
CA ILE A 345 -8.10 21.53 7.64
C ILE A 345 -7.86 21.41 9.15
N ARG A 346 -8.90 21.58 9.97
CA ARG A 346 -8.81 21.45 11.44
C ARG A 346 -8.49 20.04 11.89
N ASP A 347 -9.04 19.04 11.20
CA ASP A 347 -8.82 17.63 11.46
C ASP A 347 -7.37 17.25 11.16
N LEU A 348 -6.89 17.55 9.94
CA LEU A 348 -5.53 17.23 9.49
C LEU A 348 -4.47 18.01 10.28
N ASP A 349 -4.68 19.30 10.54
CA ASP A 349 -3.84 20.11 11.42
C ASP A 349 -3.80 19.48 12.83
N GLY A 350 -4.97 19.09 13.35
CA GLY A 350 -5.09 18.43 14.65
C GLY A 350 -4.32 17.11 14.73
N ILE A 351 -4.43 16.26 13.71
CA ILE A 351 -3.72 14.97 13.60
C ILE A 351 -2.21 15.20 13.64
N VAL A 352 -1.69 16.08 12.77
CA VAL A 352 -0.25 16.36 12.70
C VAL A 352 0.27 16.90 14.01
N ARG A 353 -0.43 17.86 14.62
CA ARG A 353 -0.01 18.46 15.89
C ARG A 353 -0.05 17.49 17.04
N HIS A 354 -1.09 16.68 17.14
CA HIS A 354 -1.22 15.68 18.20
C HIS A 354 -0.11 14.62 18.08
N ALA A 355 0.17 14.15 16.87
CA ALA A 355 1.31 13.28 16.56
C ALA A 355 2.66 13.91 16.93
N LYS A 356 2.93 15.15 16.50
CA LYS A 356 4.21 15.84 16.82
C LYS A 356 4.36 16.19 18.30
N LYS A 357 3.27 16.37 19.06
CA LYS A 357 3.32 16.54 20.52
C LYS A 357 3.67 15.23 21.24
N SER A 358 3.17 14.09 20.76
CA SER A 358 3.48 12.78 21.36
C SER A 358 4.91 12.33 21.04
N ASN A 359 5.38 12.60 19.83
CA ASN A 359 6.77 12.42 19.43
C ASN A 359 7.19 13.51 18.42
N PRO A 360 8.02 14.49 18.82
CA PRO A 360 8.51 15.53 17.93
C PRO A 360 9.26 15.02 16.69
N ASP A 361 9.88 13.84 16.82
CA ASP A 361 10.64 13.18 15.75
C ASP A 361 9.77 12.24 14.89
N MET A 362 8.45 12.15 15.13
CA MET A 362 7.57 11.32 14.32
C MET A 362 7.47 11.88 12.90
N ASP A 363 7.84 11.10 11.92
CA ASP A 363 7.65 11.45 10.53
C ASP A 363 6.23 11.12 10.07
N ILE A 364 5.69 11.94 9.16
CA ILE A 364 4.32 11.80 8.68
C ILE A 364 4.33 11.92 7.16
N ILE A 365 3.63 11.00 6.49
CA ILE A 365 3.39 11.04 5.05
C ILE A 365 1.89 11.23 4.81
N LEU A 366 1.53 12.34 4.18
CA LEU A 366 0.15 12.62 3.75
C LEU A 366 -0.09 12.08 2.34
N MET A 367 -1.14 11.28 2.18
CA MET A 367 -1.46 10.63 0.92
C MET A 367 -2.88 11.01 0.49
N SER A 368 -3.12 11.10 -0.81
CA SER A 368 -4.46 11.32 -1.36
C SER A 368 -4.80 10.27 -2.42
N PHE A 369 -5.67 9.32 -2.09
CA PHE A 369 -6.07 8.25 -3.02
C PHE A 369 -7.03 8.73 -4.11
N ALA A 370 -7.01 8.02 -5.24
CA ALA A 370 -7.92 8.22 -6.36
C ALA A 370 -9.34 7.78 -6.02
N GLY A 371 -10.32 8.44 -6.63
CA GLY A 371 -11.74 8.11 -6.58
C GLY A 371 -12.48 8.76 -7.74
N PRO A 372 -13.62 8.22 -8.21
CA PRO A 372 -14.31 8.71 -9.41
C PRO A 372 -14.56 10.23 -9.41
N ASP A 373 -14.96 10.80 -8.28
CA ASP A 373 -15.22 12.25 -8.18
C ASP A 373 -13.95 13.08 -8.39
N LYS A 374 -12.82 12.63 -7.83
CA LYS A 374 -11.50 13.28 -8.02
C LYS A 374 -11.02 13.18 -9.45
N MET A 375 -11.29 12.05 -10.11
CA MET A 375 -10.96 11.87 -11.53
C MET A 375 -11.74 12.87 -12.39
N LYS A 376 -13.02 13.07 -12.08
CA LYS A 376 -13.89 14.05 -12.75
C LYS A 376 -13.42 15.48 -12.50
N ASP A 377 -12.98 15.82 -11.30
CA ASP A 377 -12.41 17.15 -11.02
C ASP A 377 -11.16 17.41 -11.87
N TYR A 378 -10.22 16.46 -11.91
CA TYR A 378 -9.01 16.61 -12.74
C TYR A 378 -9.31 16.68 -14.23
N GLU A 379 -10.31 15.95 -14.72
CA GLU A 379 -10.80 16.07 -16.10
C GLU A 379 -11.25 17.50 -16.42
N ASN A 380 -11.82 18.19 -15.45
CA ASN A 380 -12.24 19.59 -15.56
C ASN A 380 -11.15 20.60 -15.15
N ASN A 381 -9.89 20.15 -14.98
CA ASN A 381 -8.76 20.97 -14.51
C ASN A 381 -8.98 21.58 -13.11
N ILE A 382 -9.75 20.91 -12.26
CA ILE A 382 -10.00 21.29 -10.86
C ILE A 382 -9.15 20.39 -9.97
N VAL A 383 -8.47 20.99 -8.98
CA VAL A 383 -7.82 20.20 -7.92
C VAL A 383 -8.89 19.86 -6.88
N PRO A 384 -9.12 18.58 -6.57
CA PRO A 384 -10.12 18.19 -5.57
C PRO A 384 -9.80 18.80 -4.21
N VAL A 385 -10.83 19.28 -3.50
CA VAL A 385 -10.69 20.01 -2.23
C VAL A 385 -9.89 19.20 -1.20
N ALA A 386 -10.21 17.92 -1.02
CA ALA A 386 -9.51 17.08 -0.04
C ALA A 386 -8.02 16.88 -0.40
N VAL A 387 -7.70 16.78 -1.69
CA VAL A 387 -6.30 16.69 -2.15
C VAL A 387 -5.57 18.00 -1.88
N HIS A 388 -6.20 19.14 -2.16
CA HIS A 388 -5.66 20.46 -1.88
C HIS A 388 -5.37 20.64 -0.38
N ASN A 389 -6.31 20.26 0.49
CA ASN A 389 -6.16 20.37 1.94
C ASN A 389 -5.03 19.49 2.49
N HIS A 390 -4.88 18.26 1.96
CA HIS A 390 -3.73 17.42 2.30
C HIS A 390 -2.40 18.11 1.95
N GLU A 391 -2.29 18.68 0.75
CA GLU A 391 -1.07 19.36 0.30
C GLU A 391 -0.79 20.64 1.10
N LEU A 392 -1.82 21.43 1.43
CA LEU A 392 -1.68 22.62 2.28
C LEU A 392 -1.10 22.26 3.66
N ILE A 393 -1.62 21.21 4.29
CA ILE A 393 -1.14 20.75 5.60
C ILE A 393 0.29 20.21 5.48
N ALA A 394 0.57 19.42 4.44
CA ALA A 394 1.91 18.93 4.19
C ALA A 394 2.92 20.07 4.02
N GLN A 395 2.56 21.11 3.26
CA GLN A 395 3.40 22.30 3.07
C GLN A 395 3.64 23.07 4.38
N HIS A 396 2.58 23.30 5.16
CA HIS A 396 2.68 24.08 6.40
C HIS A 396 3.58 23.42 7.45
N TYR A 397 3.56 22.08 7.52
CA TYR A 397 4.36 21.31 8.46
C TYR A 397 5.66 20.74 7.87
N ASP A 398 5.96 21.04 6.60
CA ASP A 398 7.11 20.53 5.83
C ASP A 398 7.17 18.99 5.73
N LEU A 399 6.01 18.35 5.56
CA LEU A 399 5.84 16.90 5.52
C LEU A 399 5.90 16.32 4.11
N ALA A 400 6.46 15.12 3.98
CA ALA A 400 6.38 14.36 2.75
C ALA A 400 4.90 14.10 2.36
N SER A 401 4.59 14.20 1.07
CA SER A 401 3.23 14.06 0.57
C SER A 401 3.18 13.42 -0.81
N ILE A 402 2.07 12.75 -1.12
CA ILE A 402 1.86 12.06 -2.40
C ILE A 402 0.41 12.19 -2.88
N ASN A 403 0.25 12.58 -4.15
CA ASN A 403 -1.02 12.76 -4.83
C ASN A 403 -1.31 11.59 -5.79
N LEU A 404 -1.70 10.46 -5.21
CA LEU A 404 -2.04 9.25 -5.96
C LEU A 404 -3.28 9.43 -6.84
N ALA A 405 -4.19 10.35 -6.47
CA ALA A 405 -5.34 10.70 -7.29
C ALA A 405 -4.93 11.31 -8.64
N LYS A 406 -4.01 12.29 -8.62
CA LYS A 406 -3.50 12.92 -9.84
C LYS A 406 -2.70 11.94 -10.68
N GLU A 407 -1.88 11.11 -10.03
CA GLU A 407 -1.12 10.06 -10.70
C GLU A 407 -2.03 9.12 -11.50
N VAL A 408 -3.07 8.59 -10.86
CA VAL A 408 -4.01 7.67 -11.52
C VAL A 408 -4.70 8.36 -12.70
N TYR A 409 -5.13 9.61 -12.53
CA TYR A 409 -5.72 10.40 -13.61
C TYR A 409 -4.79 10.59 -14.81
N GLU A 410 -3.58 11.10 -14.58
CA GLU A 410 -2.65 11.43 -15.68
C GLU A 410 -2.13 10.17 -16.38
N LYS A 411 -1.91 9.06 -15.65
CA LYS A 411 -1.52 7.78 -16.25
C LYS A 411 -2.63 7.14 -17.08
N ILE A 412 -3.90 7.24 -16.65
CA ILE A 412 -5.04 6.81 -17.46
C ILE A 412 -5.15 7.68 -18.72
N LYS A 413 -5.01 9.01 -18.57
CA LYS A 413 -5.03 9.95 -19.70
C LYS A 413 -3.91 9.70 -20.71
N ALA A 414 -2.74 9.25 -20.23
CA ALA A 414 -1.61 8.83 -21.06
C ALA A 414 -1.77 7.43 -21.68
N GLY A 415 -2.85 6.70 -21.37
CA GLY A 415 -3.11 5.36 -21.89
C GLY A 415 -2.22 4.26 -21.30
N GLU A 416 -1.65 4.47 -20.10
CA GLU A 416 -0.83 3.44 -19.44
C GLU A 416 -1.66 2.28 -18.89
N PHE A 417 -2.89 2.56 -18.47
CA PHE A 417 -3.89 1.61 -17.97
C PHE A 417 -5.30 2.25 -18.01
N SER A 418 -6.35 1.50 -17.68
CA SER A 418 -7.71 2.02 -17.63
C SER A 418 -8.37 1.90 -16.25
N TRP A 419 -9.31 2.80 -15.97
CA TRP A 419 -10.15 2.69 -14.77
C TRP A 419 -11.03 1.43 -14.81
N GLU A 420 -11.64 1.13 -15.96
CA GLU A 420 -12.63 0.04 -16.08
C GLU A 420 -12.01 -1.35 -15.92
N HIS A 421 -10.83 -1.58 -16.51
CA HIS A 421 -10.26 -2.93 -16.61
C HIS A 421 -9.18 -3.19 -15.56
N ASP A 422 -8.31 -2.20 -15.34
CA ASP A 422 -7.12 -2.37 -14.49
C ASP A 422 -7.39 -1.90 -13.06
N PHE A 423 -7.91 -0.68 -12.88
CA PHE A 423 -8.16 -0.10 -11.57
C PHE A 423 -9.46 -0.62 -10.92
N LYS A 424 -10.49 -0.82 -11.75
CA LYS A 424 -11.86 -1.31 -11.52
C LYS A 424 -12.76 -0.47 -10.62
N SER A 425 -12.27 0.00 -9.48
CA SER A 425 -13.10 0.74 -8.52
C SER A 425 -12.27 1.58 -7.57
N MET A 426 -12.93 2.38 -6.71
CA MET A 426 -12.24 3.14 -5.66
C MET A 426 -11.48 2.25 -4.67
N HIS A 427 -11.93 1.01 -4.45
CA HIS A 427 -11.13 -0.04 -3.82
C HIS A 427 -10.34 -0.71 -4.94
N PRO A 428 -9.06 -0.37 -5.12
CA PRO A 428 -8.38 -0.72 -6.35
C PRO A 428 -8.25 -2.23 -6.47
N ALA A 429 -8.37 -2.70 -7.71
CA ALA A 429 -7.97 -4.07 -8.03
C ALA A 429 -6.43 -4.23 -7.81
N PRO A 430 -5.87 -5.44 -7.92
CA PRO A 430 -4.45 -5.68 -7.65
C PRO A 430 -3.49 -4.78 -8.42
N TYR A 431 -3.85 -4.33 -9.63
CA TYR A 431 -3.08 -3.36 -10.39
C TYR A 431 -2.95 -2.03 -9.64
N GLY A 432 -4.07 -1.45 -9.20
CA GLY A 432 -4.07 -0.16 -8.50
C GLY A 432 -3.41 -0.22 -7.13
N GLU A 433 -3.57 -1.33 -6.40
CA GLU A 433 -2.88 -1.56 -5.12
C GLU A 433 -1.35 -1.61 -5.29
N GLU A 434 -0.89 -2.24 -6.37
CA GLU A 434 0.54 -2.30 -6.70
C GLU A 434 1.06 -0.95 -7.24
N LEU A 435 0.26 -0.21 -8.02
CA LEU A 435 0.58 1.15 -8.44
C LEU A 435 0.81 2.04 -7.22
N TYR A 436 -0.13 2.07 -6.26
CA TYR A 436 0.03 2.80 -5.01
C TYR A 436 1.29 2.39 -4.25
N PHE A 437 1.58 1.09 -4.15
CA PHE A 437 2.81 0.62 -3.53
C PHE A 437 4.07 1.15 -4.23
N GLN A 438 4.15 1.09 -5.56
CA GLN A 438 5.34 1.53 -6.30
C GLN A 438 5.56 3.04 -6.16
N SER A 439 4.51 3.85 -6.19
CA SER A 439 4.61 5.30 -6.00
C SER A 439 5.07 5.66 -4.59
N ILE A 440 4.50 5.02 -3.56
CA ILE A 440 4.93 5.21 -2.17
C ILE A 440 6.38 4.75 -1.98
N LYS A 441 6.77 3.61 -2.57
CA LYS A 441 8.16 3.11 -2.54
C LYS A 441 9.12 4.08 -3.23
N SER A 442 8.69 4.75 -4.31
CA SER A 442 9.47 5.78 -4.99
C SER A 442 9.71 6.98 -4.08
N LEU A 443 8.65 7.50 -3.43
CA LEU A 443 8.75 8.58 -2.43
C LEU A 443 9.73 8.20 -1.30
N LEU A 444 9.53 7.03 -0.67
CA LEU A 444 10.42 6.56 0.42
C LEU A 444 11.88 6.47 -0.05
N THR A 445 12.11 5.97 -1.26
CA THR A 445 13.45 5.86 -1.84
C THR A 445 14.08 7.23 -2.08
N ALA A 446 13.31 8.21 -2.53
CA ALA A 446 13.79 9.59 -2.67
C ALA A 446 14.18 10.19 -1.32
N CYS A 447 13.33 10.05 -0.30
CA CYS A 447 13.64 10.52 1.06
C CYS A 447 14.91 9.86 1.63
N PHE A 448 15.13 8.56 1.42
CA PHE A 448 16.35 7.88 1.87
C PHE A 448 17.60 8.40 1.14
N LYS A 449 17.51 8.62 -0.18
CA LYS A 449 18.63 9.14 -0.98
C LYS A 449 19.01 10.57 -0.57
N GLU A 450 18.02 11.42 -0.30
CA GLU A 450 18.25 12.78 0.20
C GLU A 450 18.91 12.76 1.59
N ALA A 451 18.44 11.89 2.49
CA ALA A 451 19.02 11.73 3.82
C ALA A 451 20.46 11.20 3.81
N ASP A 452 20.79 10.26 2.92
CA ASP A 452 22.17 9.79 2.72
C ASP A 452 23.08 10.89 2.14
N SER A 453 22.55 11.76 1.27
CA SER A 453 23.32 12.81 0.59
C SER A 453 23.61 14.03 1.47
N SER A 454 22.75 14.31 2.45
CA SER A 454 22.90 15.49 3.32
C SER A 454 24.04 15.34 4.34
N GLY A 455 24.53 14.12 4.60
CA GLY A 455 25.67 13.82 5.47
C GLY A 455 25.49 14.18 6.96
N SER A 456 24.40 14.88 7.31
CA SER A 456 24.07 15.29 8.67
C SER A 456 22.90 14.49 9.19
N MET A 457 23.15 13.58 10.12
CA MET A 457 22.09 13.02 10.98
C MET A 457 21.63 14.01 12.07
N ALA A 458 22.28 15.18 12.16
CA ALA A 458 21.87 16.30 12.99
C ALA A 458 20.91 17.18 12.19
N TYR A 459 19.63 16.84 12.26
CA TYR A 459 18.57 17.66 11.67
C TYR A 459 18.20 18.79 12.64
N PRO A 460 17.93 20.01 12.13
CA PRO A 460 17.55 21.12 12.99
C PRO A 460 16.34 20.71 13.84
N LYS A 461 16.36 21.08 15.12
CA LYS A 461 15.27 20.78 16.05
C LYS A 461 13.95 21.27 15.45
N TYR A 462 13.10 20.34 15.02
CA TYR A 462 11.84 20.67 14.36
C TYR A 462 11.01 21.54 15.30
N LYS A 463 10.78 22.80 14.91
CA LYS A 463 9.91 23.71 15.64
C LYS A 463 8.52 23.60 15.04
N LEU A 464 7.61 22.97 15.77
CA LEU A 464 6.22 22.84 15.36
C LEU A 464 5.64 24.23 15.04
N PRO A 465 5.20 24.50 13.79
CA PRO A 465 4.57 25.75 13.39
C PRO A 465 3.33 26.08 14.24
N GLY A 466 2.81 27.31 14.10
CA GLY A 466 1.50 27.67 14.64
C GLY A 466 0.39 26.79 14.05
N LYS A 467 -0.79 26.76 14.68
CA LYS A 467 -1.97 26.10 14.10
C LYS A 467 -2.32 26.77 12.77
N MET A 468 -2.71 25.99 11.77
CA MET A 468 -3.22 26.56 10.51
C MET A 468 -4.57 27.27 10.71
N ASP A 469 -5.43 26.70 11.54
CA ASP A 469 -6.68 27.31 11.99
C ASP A 469 -6.72 27.37 13.53
N PRO A 470 -7.14 28.49 14.16
CA PRO A 470 -7.18 28.62 15.62
C PRO A 470 -8.00 27.53 16.33
N TYR A 471 -8.98 26.93 15.64
CA TYR A 471 -9.87 25.89 16.13
C TYR A 471 -9.45 24.47 15.71
N SER A 472 -8.19 24.29 15.33
CA SER A 472 -7.57 22.97 15.13
C SER A 472 -7.89 21.99 16.27
N PHE A 473 -8.21 20.74 15.91
CA PHE A 473 -8.55 19.68 16.85
C PHE A 473 -7.31 18.97 17.41
N ASP A 474 -6.30 19.75 17.80
CA ASP A 474 -4.98 19.27 18.22
C ASP A 474 -4.91 18.62 19.62
N LYS A 475 -6.08 18.42 20.23
CA LYS A 475 -6.36 17.61 21.42
C LYS A 475 -7.70 16.88 21.29
N GLY A 476 -8.07 16.52 20.05
CA GLY A 476 -9.24 15.71 19.76
C GLY A 476 -9.13 14.35 20.44
N ALA A 477 -10.19 13.94 21.13
CA ALA A 477 -10.30 12.64 21.77
C ALA A 477 -11.74 12.15 21.85
N TYR A 478 -11.90 10.83 21.95
CA TYR A 478 -13.14 10.24 22.44
C TYR A 478 -13.45 10.67 23.87
N TYR A 479 -14.70 10.98 24.12
CA TYR A 479 -15.28 11.26 25.42
C TYR A 479 -16.34 10.21 25.74
N SER A 480 -16.21 9.60 26.92
CA SER A 480 -17.00 8.43 27.29
C SER A 480 -18.49 8.74 27.38
N ILE A 481 -19.32 7.84 26.86
CA ILE A 481 -20.78 7.86 27.00
C ILE A 481 -21.24 7.84 28.45
N ARG A 482 -20.40 7.37 29.39
CA ARG A 482 -20.68 7.36 30.83
C ARG A 482 -20.82 8.76 31.43
N HIS A 483 -20.37 9.80 30.74
CA HIS A 483 -20.52 11.18 31.19
C HIS A 483 -21.89 11.78 30.85
N ALA A 484 -22.73 11.09 30.07
CA ALA A 484 -24.07 11.54 29.76
C ALA A 484 -25.04 11.27 30.91
N GLN A 485 -25.86 12.27 31.23
CA GLN A 485 -27.05 12.14 32.05
C GLN A 485 -28.20 11.72 31.15
N LEU A 486 -28.62 10.47 31.28
CA LEU A 486 -29.68 9.88 30.48
C LEU A 486 -31.04 10.25 31.06
N GLY A 487 -31.90 10.90 30.27
CA GLY A 487 -33.29 11.15 30.61
C GLY A 487 -34.18 9.96 30.27
N ASN A 488 -35.49 10.10 30.52
CA ASN A 488 -36.47 9.05 30.26
C ASN A 488 -36.45 8.59 28.80
N GLY A 489 -36.35 7.28 28.58
CA GLY A 489 -36.32 6.63 27.27
C GLY A 489 -34.94 6.42 26.66
N TRP A 490 -33.87 6.87 27.32
CA TRP A 490 -32.50 6.46 27.01
C TRP A 490 -32.09 5.25 27.86
N LYS A 491 -31.32 4.34 27.27
CA LYS A 491 -30.73 3.20 27.96
C LYS A 491 -29.29 2.98 27.54
N GLN A 492 -28.51 2.35 28.40
CA GLN A 492 -27.18 1.86 28.05
C GLN A 492 -27.27 0.38 27.68
N VAL A 493 -26.70 0.02 26.54
CA VAL A 493 -26.57 -1.37 26.07
C VAL A 493 -25.08 -1.69 26.08
N GLN A 494 -24.64 -2.61 26.95
CA GLN A 494 -23.20 -2.89 27.13
C GLN A 494 -22.58 -3.65 25.97
N ASP A 495 -23.39 -4.49 25.32
CA ASP A 495 -22.96 -5.42 24.29
C ASP A 495 -23.92 -5.29 23.09
N TRP A 496 -23.75 -4.21 22.34
CA TRP A 496 -24.69 -3.89 21.26
C TRP A 496 -24.45 -4.76 20.02
N HIS A 497 -25.54 -5.32 19.50
CA HIS A 497 -25.58 -6.03 18.22
C HIS A 497 -26.96 -5.79 17.56
N PRO A 498 -27.06 -5.62 16.24
CA PRO A 498 -28.36 -5.48 15.59
C PRO A 498 -29.14 -6.80 15.63
N SER A 499 -30.46 -6.72 15.81
CA SER A 499 -31.35 -7.89 15.86
C SER A 499 -32.03 -8.21 14.53
N ASP A 500 -31.84 -7.36 13.52
CA ASP A 500 -32.51 -7.43 12.21
C ASP A 500 -31.67 -8.17 11.14
N GLY A 501 -30.47 -8.63 11.48
CA GLY A 501 -29.58 -9.37 10.59
C GLY A 501 -28.91 -8.53 9.51
N VAL A 502 -29.05 -7.20 9.54
CA VAL A 502 -28.37 -6.31 8.59
C VAL A 502 -26.88 -6.28 8.88
N HIS A 503 -26.07 -6.13 7.83
CA HIS A 503 -24.62 -6.15 7.93
C HIS A 503 -24.08 -5.09 8.88
N THR A 504 -22.90 -5.35 9.45
CA THR A 504 -22.22 -4.47 10.40
C THR A 504 -20.76 -4.26 9.98
N ARG A 505 -20.10 -3.29 10.62
CA ARG A 505 -18.64 -3.11 10.53
C ARG A 505 -17.96 -3.72 11.76
N ASP A 506 -16.88 -4.46 11.51
CA ASP A 506 -16.02 -5.00 12.56
C ASP A 506 -15.53 -3.88 13.50
N GLY A 507 -15.46 -4.18 14.79
CA GLY A 507 -15.07 -3.22 15.83
C GLY A 507 -16.19 -2.27 16.30
N PHE A 508 -17.38 -2.34 15.67
CA PHE A 508 -18.55 -1.53 16.02
C PHE A 508 -19.78 -2.36 16.42
N VAL A 509 -19.55 -3.63 16.71
CA VAL A 509 -20.47 -4.56 17.35
C VAL A 509 -19.83 -5.11 18.62
N ASN A 510 -20.65 -5.60 19.54
CA ASN A 510 -20.23 -6.10 20.85
C ASN A 510 -19.51 -5.02 21.68
N ILE A 511 -20.05 -3.80 21.60
CA ILE A 511 -19.50 -2.61 22.24
C ILE A 511 -20.59 -1.88 23.03
N PRO A 512 -20.21 -1.10 24.06
CA PRO A 512 -21.16 -0.32 24.82
C PRO A 512 -21.65 0.88 24.02
N VAL A 513 -22.96 1.07 24.00
CA VAL A 513 -23.63 2.24 23.43
C VAL A 513 -24.67 2.79 24.40
N ILE A 514 -25.00 4.07 24.26
CA ILE A 514 -26.27 4.60 24.76
C ILE A 514 -27.23 4.75 23.59
N GLU A 515 -28.47 4.28 23.74
CA GLU A 515 -29.45 4.34 22.67
C GLU A 515 -30.84 4.79 23.14
N SER A 516 -31.56 5.43 22.23
CA SER A 516 -32.98 5.72 22.34
C SER A 516 -33.62 5.74 20.97
N SER A 517 -34.86 5.25 20.88
CA SER A 517 -35.70 5.27 19.68
C SER A 517 -37.03 6.01 19.90
N ILE A 518 -37.18 6.70 21.04
CA ILE A 518 -38.42 7.35 21.46
C ILE A 518 -38.33 8.86 21.16
N PRO A 519 -39.13 9.39 20.22
CA PRO A 519 -39.16 10.83 19.97
C PRO A 519 -39.41 11.66 21.23
N GLY A 520 -38.62 12.71 21.41
CA GLY A 520 -38.66 13.59 22.58
C GLY A 520 -37.80 13.13 23.76
N SER A 521 -37.26 11.90 23.77
CA SER A 521 -36.30 11.47 24.79
C SER A 521 -35.04 12.33 24.76
N GLU A 522 -34.62 12.78 25.94
CA GLU A 522 -33.56 13.76 26.12
C GLU A 522 -32.36 13.14 26.85
N LEU A 523 -31.15 13.50 26.44
CA LEU A 523 -29.94 13.33 27.24
C LEU A 523 -29.21 14.66 27.38
N LYS A 524 -28.44 14.78 28.46
CA LYS A 524 -27.59 15.94 28.75
C LYS A 524 -26.15 15.50 28.93
N LEU A 525 -25.22 16.23 28.32
CA LEU A 525 -23.78 16.00 28.48
C LEU A 525 -23.10 17.29 28.91
N THR A 526 -22.27 17.20 29.94
CA THR A 526 -21.35 18.28 30.32
C THR A 526 -19.95 17.94 29.87
N PHE A 527 -19.29 18.90 29.22
CA PHE A 527 -17.93 18.73 28.71
C PHE A 527 -17.13 20.04 28.84
N HIS A 528 -15.82 19.95 28.69
CA HIS A 528 -14.91 21.10 28.61
C HIS A 528 -14.15 21.03 27.29
N GLY A 529 -14.01 22.15 26.59
CA GLY A 529 -13.23 22.21 25.37
C GLY A 529 -13.84 23.09 24.28
N THR A 530 -13.28 23.00 23.08
CA THR A 530 -13.58 23.87 21.93
C THR A 530 -14.42 23.19 20.84
N ALA A 531 -14.61 21.88 20.93
CA ALA A 531 -15.41 21.12 19.98
C ALA A 531 -16.30 20.08 20.68
N ILE A 532 -17.45 19.78 20.08
CA ILE A 532 -18.34 18.70 20.49
C ILE A 532 -18.99 18.02 19.28
N GLY A 533 -19.03 16.71 19.32
CA GLY A 533 -19.70 15.86 18.33
C GLY A 533 -20.05 14.49 18.89
N ILE A 534 -20.49 13.59 18.02
CA ILE A 534 -20.82 12.20 18.36
C ILE A 534 -20.28 11.23 17.30
N ALA A 535 -19.90 10.03 17.75
CA ALA A 535 -19.76 8.85 16.92
C ALA A 535 -20.98 7.95 17.18
N VAL A 536 -21.69 7.59 16.11
CA VAL A 536 -22.92 6.80 16.16
C VAL A 536 -22.82 5.52 15.36
N LEU A 537 -23.75 4.60 15.61
CA LEU A 537 -24.04 3.47 14.72
C LEU A 537 -25.27 3.82 13.89
N ALA A 538 -25.04 4.34 12.69
CA ALA A 538 -26.08 4.64 11.73
C ALA A 538 -26.52 3.34 11.04
N GLY A 539 -27.81 3.08 10.94
CA GLY A 539 -28.37 1.86 10.35
C GLY A 539 -29.81 2.07 9.88
N PRO A 540 -30.55 1.01 9.53
CA PRO A 540 -31.83 1.14 8.83
C PRO A 540 -32.88 1.90 9.62
N ASP A 541 -32.75 1.97 10.94
CA ASP A 541 -33.64 2.64 11.86
C ASP A 541 -33.07 3.97 12.41
N ALA A 542 -31.96 4.46 11.86
CA ALA A 542 -31.32 5.70 12.31
C ALA A 542 -32.27 6.89 12.19
N GLY A 543 -32.42 7.63 13.28
CA GLY A 543 -33.31 8.79 13.38
C GLY A 543 -32.61 10.12 13.12
N MET A 544 -33.41 11.19 13.25
CA MET A 544 -32.88 12.54 13.40
C MET A 544 -32.78 12.91 14.88
N ILE A 545 -31.84 13.79 15.20
CA ILE A 545 -31.67 14.37 16.54
C ILE A 545 -31.77 15.89 16.49
N ASN A 546 -32.25 16.48 17.58
CA ASN A 546 -32.21 17.90 17.83
C ASN A 546 -31.20 18.18 18.94
N TYR A 547 -30.22 19.05 18.69
CA TYR A 547 -29.19 19.39 19.69
C TYR A 547 -29.13 20.89 19.99
N SER A 548 -28.77 21.23 21.23
CA SER A 548 -28.53 22.59 21.71
C SER A 548 -27.25 22.62 22.55
N ILE A 549 -26.42 23.64 22.35
CA ILE A 549 -25.20 23.86 23.13
C ILE A 549 -25.36 25.18 23.89
N ASP A 550 -25.16 25.15 25.21
CA ASP A 550 -25.27 26.31 26.10
C ASP A 550 -26.63 27.04 25.98
N GLY A 551 -27.73 26.30 25.76
CA GLY A 551 -29.08 26.86 25.68
C GLY A 551 -29.39 27.63 24.39
N LYS A 552 -28.52 27.55 23.38
CA LYS A 552 -28.77 28.11 22.04
C LYS A 552 -29.96 27.41 21.36
N PRO A 553 -30.55 28.02 20.30
CA PRO A 553 -31.61 27.38 19.53
C PRO A 553 -31.22 25.97 19.07
N PHE A 554 -32.19 25.05 19.13
CA PHE A 554 -31.99 23.68 18.68
C PHE A 554 -31.71 23.64 17.18
N LYS A 555 -30.78 22.76 16.78
CA LYS A 555 -30.50 22.39 15.40
C LYS A 555 -30.84 20.92 15.19
N THR A 556 -31.38 20.60 14.02
CA THR A 556 -31.68 19.23 13.61
C THR A 556 -30.51 18.63 12.84
N MET A 557 -30.24 17.36 13.05
CA MET A 557 -29.22 16.59 12.34
C MET A 557 -29.78 15.21 11.98
N ASN A 558 -29.57 14.79 10.73
CA ASN A 558 -29.95 13.47 10.25
C ASN A 558 -28.80 12.50 10.44
N LEU A 559 -29.04 11.40 11.16
CA LEU A 559 -28.03 10.35 11.36
C LEU A 559 -28.16 9.21 10.34
N PHE A 560 -29.17 9.27 9.47
CA PHE A 560 -29.36 8.31 8.39
C PHE A 560 -28.43 8.67 7.22
N THR A 561 -27.66 7.68 6.76
CA THR A 561 -26.69 7.82 5.66
C THR A 561 -27.18 7.07 4.41
N ASP A 562 -26.51 7.26 3.28
CA ASP A 562 -26.84 6.52 2.06
C ASP A 562 -26.61 5.00 2.17
N TRP A 563 -25.77 4.55 3.11
CA TRP A 563 -25.52 3.12 3.36
C TRP A 563 -26.41 2.52 4.45
N SER A 564 -27.18 3.35 5.16
CA SER A 564 -27.92 2.92 6.35
C SER A 564 -28.99 1.87 6.05
N ASN A 565 -29.50 1.74 4.83
CA ASN A 565 -30.47 0.69 4.48
C ASN A 565 -29.92 -0.73 4.63
N ASP A 566 -28.64 -0.91 4.33
CA ASP A 566 -28.01 -2.23 4.17
C ASP A 566 -26.86 -2.47 5.16
N LEU A 567 -26.53 -1.48 5.99
CA LEU A 567 -25.37 -1.52 6.87
C LEU A 567 -25.57 -0.69 8.15
N TYR A 568 -25.24 -1.29 9.29
CA TYR A 568 -24.89 -0.56 10.50
C TYR A 568 -23.43 -0.13 10.44
N LEU A 569 -23.17 1.14 10.17
CA LEU A 569 -21.82 1.71 10.04
C LEU A 569 -21.53 2.76 11.11
N PRO A 570 -20.26 2.88 11.54
CA PRO A 570 -19.85 4.00 12.36
C PRO A 570 -19.93 5.30 11.55
N TRP A 571 -20.60 6.30 12.11
CA TRP A 571 -20.75 7.61 11.49
C TRP A 571 -20.41 8.71 12.50
N TYR A 572 -19.77 9.79 12.03
CA TYR A 572 -19.20 10.81 12.89
C TYR A 572 -19.77 12.16 12.52
N GLU A 573 -20.31 12.84 13.52
CA GLU A 573 -21.00 14.10 13.33
C GLU A 573 -20.45 15.15 14.29
N LEU A 574 -20.14 16.32 13.75
CA LEU A 574 -19.65 17.47 14.51
C LEU A 574 -20.80 18.46 14.73
N PHE A 575 -21.13 18.75 15.99
CA PHE A 575 -22.14 19.76 16.32
C PHE A 575 -21.57 21.18 16.29
N SER A 576 -20.33 21.33 16.74
CA SER A 576 -19.60 22.59 16.71
C SER A 576 -18.10 22.35 16.86
N GLY A 577 -17.29 22.96 16.00
CA GLY A 577 -15.84 22.96 16.08
C GLY A 577 -15.22 24.26 16.62
N THR A 578 -16.02 25.29 16.90
CA THR A 578 -15.52 26.65 17.18
C THR A 578 -16.00 27.22 18.53
N LEU A 579 -16.17 26.36 19.54
CA LEU A 579 -16.57 26.81 20.87
C LEU A 579 -15.42 27.52 21.58
N LYS A 580 -15.75 28.34 22.59
CA LYS A 580 -14.74 28.91 23.49
C LYS A 580 -14.20 27.79 24.38
N ASP A 581 -12.93 27.83 24.75
CA ASP A 581 -12.37 26.85 25.68
C ASP A 581 -12.91 27.09 27.11
N LYS A 582 -14.03 26.44 27.43
CA LYS A 582 -14.68 26.50 28.74
C LYS A 582 -15.54 25.26 28.95
N LYS A 583 -16.22 25.22 30.09
CA LYS A 583 -17.26 24.23 30.38
C LYS A 583 -18.53 24.55 29.59
N HIS A 584 -19.10 23.52 28.96
CA HIS A 584 -20.28 23.58 28.11
C HIS A 584 -21.32 22.55 28.53
N THR A 585 -22.56 22.78 28.10
CA THR A 585 -23.66 21.82 28.22
C THR A 585 -24.24 21.53 26.85
N LEU A 586 -24.22 20.26 26.44
CA LEU A 586 -24.97 19.73 25.30
C LEU A 586 -26.29 19.15 25.80
N LEU A 587 -27.38 19.52 25.12
CA LEU A 587 -28.70 18.93 25.26
C LEU A 587 -29.05 18.26 23.92
N LEU A 588 -29.42 16.98 23.94
CA LEU A 588 -29.76 16.21 22.75
C LEU A 588 -31.13 15.56 22.92
N LYS A 589 -31.98 15.67 21.91
CA LYS A 589 -33.33 15.11 21.86
C LYS A 589 -33.50 14.25 20.61
N ILE A 590 -34.18 13.12 20.73
CA ILE A 590 -34.64 12.37 19.55
C ILE A 590 -35.73 13.19 18.86
N ALA A 591 -35.56 13.44 17.56
CA ALA A 591 -36.53 14.21 16.78
C ALA A 591 -37.79 13.39 16.48
N LYS A 592 -38.92 14.09 16.26
CA LYS A 592 -40.16 13.45 15.78
C LYS A 592 -40.09 13.15 14.30
N GLU A 593 -39.33 13.96 13.58
CA GLU A 593 -38.99 13.78 12.19
C GLU A 593 -37.92 12.69 12.05
N LYS A 594 -37.87 12.08 10.86
CA LYS A 594 -36.83 11.14 10.44
C LYS A 594 -36.64 11.25 8.94
N ASP A 595 -35.53 10.72 8.45
CA ASP A 595 -35.35 10.51 7.01
C ASP A 595 -36.50 9.65 6.47
N SER A 596 -37.04 9.98 5.30
CA SER A 596 -38.14 9.23 4.68
C SER A 596 -37.77 7.78 4.39
N ARG A 597 -36.47 7.48 4.24
CA ARG A 597 -35.93 6.13 4.02
C ARG A 597 -35.77 5.34 5.32
N SER A 598 -35.66 6.03 6.46
CA SER A 598 -35.43 5.38 7.76
C SER A 598 -36.65 4.58 8.23
N LYS A 599 -36.40 3.43 8.85
CA LYS A 599 -37.40 2.57 9.49
C LYS A 599 -37.71 3.00 10.93
N GLY A 600 -36.96 3.95 11.51
CA GLY A 600 -37.08 4.31 12.93
C GLY A 600 -36.57 5.70 13.28
N HIS A 601 -36.45 5.94 14.59
CA HIS A 601 -35.96 7.20 15.16
C HIS A 601 -34.71 6.99 16.02
N THR A 602 -33.99 5.89 15.81
CA THR A 602 -32.98 5.45 16.75
C THR A 602 -31.71 6.28 16.65
N CYS A 603 -31.21 6.74 17.80
CA CYS A 603 -29.84 7.24 17.93
C CYS A 603 -29.06 6.29 18.82
N ARG A 604 -27.90 5.83 18.35
CA ARG A 604 -26.98 4.93 19.07
C ARG A 604 -25.63 5.59 19.15
N ILE A 605 -25.27 6.11 20.32
CA ILE A 605 -24.02 6.84 20.52
C ILE A 605 -22.98 5.88 21.09
N VAL A 606 -21.85 5.78 20.39
CA VAL A 606 -20.68 5.00 20.81
C VAL A 606 -19.71 5.87 21.60
N TYR A 607 -19.44 7.07 21.10
CA TYR A 607 -18.56 8.05 21.74
C TYR A 607 -19.12 9.45 21.56
N PHE A 608 -18.86 10.32 22.53
CA PHE A 608 -18.84 11.76 22.28
C PHE A 608 -17.46 12.16 21.78
N LEU A 609 -17.37 13.25 21.01
CA LEU A 609 -16.12 13.76 20.45
C LEU A 609 -15.81 15.11 21.11
N VAL A 610 -14.63 15.31 21.68
CA VAL A 610 -14.25 16.58 22.32
C VAL A 610 -12.84 17.00 21.97
N ASN A 611 -12.60 18.30 21.86
CA ASN A 611 -11.25 18.89 21.72
C ASN A 611 -10.95 19.73 22.97
N LYS A 612 -10.05 19.25 23.84
CA LYS A 612 -9.77 19.83 25.17
C LYS A 612 -8.63 20.84 25.19
#